data_AF-A0A4R7RJE7-F1
#
_entry.id   AF-A0A4R7RJE7-F1
#
_cell.length_a   1.000
_cell.length_b   1.000
_cell.length_c   1.000
_cell.angle_alpha   90.00
_cell.angle_beta   90.00
_cell.angle_gamma   90.00
#
_symmetry.space_group_name_H-M   'P 1'
#
loop_
_entity.id
_entity.type
_entity.pdbx_description
1 polymer ?
#
loop_
_entity_poly.entity_id
_entity_poly.type
_entity_poly.pdbx_seq_one_letter_code
_entity_poly.pdbx_strand_id
1 'polypeptide(L)'
;MKAQQILQAVGPELRQQIITYMQTDERPAYRAVIQSLAQARKLRPQFILEKSRAQQGEWLLNQLYMKTNDPVAEQLLQIWLLKSQGTMLITFLDAVGIPHDGKGQVDELPEEISEEKAQAGIDALLALYPPQQVALYLYMFQLQRPEGWAGLTAAMEKTDVVKLG
;
A
#
# COMPACT_ATOMS: atom_id res chain seq x y z
N MET A 1 -5.52 7.41 -8.36
CA MET A 1 -4.99 8.07 -7.13
C MET A 1 -3.50 7.82 -7.03
N LYS A 2 -2.73 8.69 -6.38
CA LYS A 2 -1.32 8.47 -6.06
C LYS A 2 -1.14 7.82 -4.68
N ALA A 3 0.01 7.19 -4.40
CA ALA A 3 0.26 6.45 -3.16
C ALA A 3 0.07 7.30 -1.90
N GLN A 4 0.52 8.55 -1.91
CA GLN A 4 0.31 9.50 -0.81
C GLN A 4 -1.17 9.81 -0.55
N GLN A 5 -2.01 9.78 -1.58
CA GLN A 5 -3.47 9.96 -1.44
C GLN A 5 -4.13 8.69 -0.89
N ILE A 6 -3.70 7.52 -1.37
CA ILE A 6 -4.18 6.22 -0.86
C ILE A 6 -3.91 6.13 0.64
N LEU A 7 -2.68 6.43 1.08
CA LEU A 7 -2.32 6.43 2.50
C LEU A 7 -3.19 7.40 3.33
N GLN A 8 -3.56 8.57 2.78
CA GLN A 8 -4.46 9.50 3.44
C GLN A 8 -5.90 8.99 3.50
N ALA A 9 -6.37 8.25 2.50
CA ALA A 9 -7.77 7.83 2.42
C ALA A 9 -8.10 6.60 3.29
N VAL A 10 -7.14 5.71 3.57
CA VAL A 10 -7.39 4.40 4.20
C VAL A 10 -7.71 4.43 5.72
N GLY A 11 -7.83 5.63 6.30
CA GLY A 11 -8.20 5.81 7.71
C GLY A 11 -7.04 5.64 8.71
N PRO A 12 -7.22 6.10 9.96
CA PRO A 12 -6.15 6.19 10.96
C PRO A 12 -5.68 4.82 11.49
N GLU A 13 -6.59 3.85 11.61
CA GLU A 13 -6.27 2.53 12.15
C GLU A 13 -5.29 1.77 11.25
N LEU A 14 -5.58 1.69 9.94
CA LEU A 14 -4.69 1.04 8.99
C LEU A 14 -3.37 1.80 8.85
N ARG A 15 -3.38 3.14 8.86
CA ARG A 15 -2.14 3.93 8.89
C ARG A 15 -1.28 3.56 10.10
N GLN A 16 -1.86 3.47 11.28
CA GLN A 16 -1.13 3.08 12.49
C GLN A 16 -0.59 1.65 12.39
N GLN A 17 -1.37 0.71 11.84
CA GLN A 17 -0.92 -0.66 11.61
C GLN A 17 0.31 -0.70 10.69
N ILE A 18 0.28 0.02 9.56
CA ILE A 18 1.39 0.11 8.61
C ILE A 18 2.63 0.70 9.28
N ILE A 19 2.49 1.84 9.96
CA ILE A 19 3.62 2.50 10.62
C ILE A 19 4.20 1.63 11.72
N THR A 20 3.35 0.95 12.50
CA THR A 20 3.81 0.05 13.56
C THR A 20 4.64 -1.08 12.98
N TYR A 21 4.14 -1.77 11.94
CA TYR A 21 4.89 -2.82 11.24
C TYR A 21 6.26 -2.33 10.76
N MET A 22 6.32 -1.15 10.15
CA MET A 22 7.60 -0.57 9.73
C MET A 22 8.54 -0.33 10.93
N GLN A 23 8.01 0.14 12.06
CA GLN A 23 8.79 0.44 13.26
C GLN A 23 9.29 -0.80 14.01
N THR A 24 8.61 -1.94 13.89
CA THR A 24 8.86 -3.18 14.65
C THR A 24 9.54 -4.25 13.82
N ASP A 25 9.01 -4.53 12.63
CA ASP A 25 9.38 -5.67 11.79
C ASP A 25 10.36 -5.22 10.69
N GLU A 26 10.11 -4.08 10.05
CA GLU A 26 10.97 -3.54 8.98
C GLU A 26 11.86 -2.39 9.47
N ARG A 27 12.48 -2.56 10.64
CA ARG A 27 13.29 -1.51 11.32
C ARG A 27 14.38 -0.89 10.45
N PRO A 28 15.14 -1.65 9.62
CA PRO A 28 16.13 -1.04 8.73
C PRO A 28 15.50 -0.13 7.69
N ALA A 29 14.42 -0.58 7.04
CA ALA A 29 13.69 0.21 6.06
C ALA A 29 13.08 1.47 6.67
N TYR A 30 12.47 1.35 7.86
CA TYR A 30 11.95 2.50 8.59
C TYR A 30 13.02 3.55 8.86
N ARG A 31 14.20 3.15 9.34
CA ARG A 31 15.31 4.08 9.58
C ARG A 31 15.80 4.75 8.31
N ALA A 32 15.89 4.01 7.20
CA ALA A 32 16.28 4.56 5.90
C ALA A 32 15.28 5.63 5.40
N VAL A 33 13.98 5.37 5.54
CA VAL A 33 12.92 6.34 5.20
C VAL A 33 13.02 7.60 6.07
N ILE A 34 13.17 7.46 7.40
CA ILE A 34 13.36 8.61 8.30
C ILE A 34 14.60 9.41 7.90
N GLN A 35 15.72 8.75 7.61
CA GLN A 35 16.96 9.40 7.20
C GLN A 35 16.77 10.22 5.92
N SER A 36 16.20 9.61 4.88
CA SER A 36 15.95 10.26 3.59
C SER A 36 15.05 11.49 3.76
N LEU A 37 13.91 11.34 4.44
CA LEU A 37 12.95 12.42 4.62
C LEU A 37 13.48 13.54 5.52
N ALA A 38 14.24 13.21 6.57
CA ALA A 38 14.83 14.20 7.45
C ALA A 38 15.89 15.03 6.72
N GLN A 39 16.75 14.39 5.91
CA GLN A 39 17.72 15.07 5.07
C GLN A 39 17.05 16.01 4.05
N ALA A 40 15.98 15.57 3.39
CA ALA A 40 15.19 16.42 2.49
C ALA A 40 14.62 17.66 3.19
N ARG A 41 14.30 17.56 4.49
CA ARG A 41 13.85 18.68 5.34
C ARG A 41 15.00 19.45 6.01
N LYS A 42 16.26 19.14 5.71
CA LYS A 42 17.47 19.71 6.35
C LYS A 42 17.50 19.52 7.87
N LEU A 43 16.91 18.42 8.36
CA LEU A 43 16.90 18.02 9.76
C LEU A 43 17.93 16.91 10.00
N ARG A 44 18.49 16.86 11.22
CA ARG A 44 19.28 15.70 11.66
C ARG A 44 18.34 14.50 11.87
N PRO A 45 18.55 13.35 11.20
CA PRO A 45 17.67 12.19 11.37
C PRO A 45 17.51 11.74 12.83
N GLN A 46 18.61 11.83 13.59
CA GLN A 46 18.65 11.49 15.00
C GLN A 46 17.64 12.29 15.85
N PHE A 47 17.38 13.56 15.51
CA PHE A 47 16.38 14.38 16.20
C PHE A 47 14.96 13.82 16.09
N ILE A 48 14.67 13.08 15.01
CA ILE A 48 13.41 12.36 14.85
C ILE A 48 13.47 11.04 15.63
N LEU A 49 14.55 10.27 15.45
CA LEU A 49 14.70 8.94 16.04
C LEU A 49 14.76 8.93 17.59
N GLU A 50 15.08 10.06 18.22
CA GLU A 50 15.05 10.23 19.68
C GLU A 50 13.65 10.46 20.26
N LYS A 51 12.65 10.76 19.41
CA LYS A 51 11.26 10.97 19.84
C LYS A 51 10.61 9.64 20.25
N SER A 52 9.47 9.71 20.93
CA SER A 52 8.64 8.52 21.16
C SER A 52 8.18 7.91 19.83
N ARG A 53 7.91 6.60 19.80
CA ARG A 53 7.46 5.90 18.58
C ARG A 53 6.21 6.53 17.96
N ALA A 54 5.27 6.99 18.79
CA ALA A 54 4.09 7.72 18.35
C ALA A 54 4.47 9.01 17.61
N GLN A 55 5.30 9.86 18.23
CA GLN A 55 5.77 11.11 17.61
C GLN A 55 6.59 10.89 16.33
N GLN A 56 7.36 9.81 16.26
CA GLN A 56 8.06 9.45 15.01
C GLN A 56 7.06 9.07 13.91
N GLY A 57 6.01 8.33 14.26
CA GLY A 57 4.95 7.92 13.34
C GLY A 57 4.14 9.11 12.81
N GLU A 58 3.74 10.03 13.69
CA GLU A 58 3.07 11.28 13.30
C GLU A 58 3.93 12.13 12.37
N TRP A 59 5.21 12.30 12.70
CA TRP A 59 6.14 13.05 11.85
C TRP A 59 6.29 12.40 10.47
N LEU A 60 6.44 11.08 10.43
CA LEU A 60 6.55 10.32 9.19
C LEU A 60 5.30 10.46 8.33
N LEU A 61 4.10 10.25 8.89
CA LEU A 61 2.85 10.42 8.16
C LEU A 61 2.72 11.82 7.56
N ASN A 62 3.05 12.86 8.33
CA ASN A 62 3.06 14.24 7.82
C ASN A 62 4.00 14.45 6.63
N GLN A 63 5.13 13.73 6.58
CA GLN A 63 6.02 13.77 5.42
C GLN A 63 5.44 12.96 4.24
N LEU A 64 4.89 11.78 4.50
CA LEU A 64 4.34 10.90 3.46
C LEU A 64 3.09 11.48 2.78
N TYR A 65 2.36 12.39 3.43
CA TYR A 65 1.24 13.12 2.85
C TYR A 65 1.65 14.23 1.89
N MET A 66 2.94 14.54 1.77
CA MET A 66 3.40 15.55 0.83
C MET A 66 3.50 14.96 -0.57
N LYS A 67 2.92 15.62 -1.57
CA LYS A 67 2.98 15.21 -2.99
C LYS A 67 4.40 14.92 -3.48
N THR A 68 5.39 15.69 -3.02
CA THR A 68 6.81 15.50 -3.37
C THR A 68 7.41 14.19 -2.87
N ASN A 69 6.79 13.59 -1.85
CA ASN A 69 7.24 12.35 -1.22
C ASN A 69 6.37 11.16 -1.65
N ASP A 70 5.55 11.31 -2.69
CA ASP A 70 4.73 10.24 -3.24
C ASP A 70 5.53 8.96 -3.54
N PRO A 71 6.72 9.01 -4.17
CA PRO A 71 7.52 7.80 -4.38
C PRO A 71 7.98 7.13 -3.07
N VAL A 72 8.19 7.91 -2.01
CA VAL A 72 8.56 7.37 -0.69
C VAL A 72 7.35 6.69 -0.03
N ALA A 73 6.16 7.28 -0.18
CA ALA A 73 4.91 6.66 0.26
C ALA A 73 4.64 5.35 -0.49
N GLU A 74 4.82 5.35 -1.81
CA GLU A 74 4.66 4.18 -2.66
C GLU A 74 5.60 3.05 -2.22
N GLN A 75 6.91 3.33 -2.08
CA GLN A 75 7.89 2.35 -1.64
C GLN A 75 7.57 1.77 -0.25
N LEU A 76 7.13 2.61 0.68
CA LEU A 76 6.76 2.16 2.03
C LEU A 76 5.55 1.24 2.00
N LEU A 77 4.52 1.58 1.21
CA LEU A 77 3.33 0.75 1.04
C LEU A 77 3.66 -0.57 0.34
N GLN A 78 4.53 -0.57 -0.68
CA GLN A 78 5.01 -1.79 -1.33
C GLN A 78 5.75 -2.70 -0.37
N ILE A 79 6.62 -2.16 0.49
CA ILE A 79 7.31 -2.95 1.52
C ILE A 79 6.28 -3.58 2.47
N TRP A 80 5.31 -2.80 2.96
CA TRP A 80 4.29 -3.33 3.85
C TRP A 80 3.47 -4.44 3.17
N LEU A 81 3.01 -4.24 1.94
CA LEU A 81 2.26 -5.26 1.19
C LEU A 81 3.07 -6.54 0.98
N LEU A 82 4.29 -6.42 0.46
CA LEU A 82 5.12 -7.58 0.11
C LEU A 82 5.64 -8.35 1.34
N LYS A 83 5.84 -7.67 2.47
CA LYS A 83 6.43 -8.28 3.67
C LYS A 83 5.40 -8.70 4.71
N SER A 84 4.29 -7.96 4.83
CA SER A 84 3.23 -8.23 5.81
C SER A 84 1.99 -8.89 5.21
N GLN A 85 1.71 -8.71 3.92
CA GLN A 85 0.42 -9.08 3.31
C GLN A 85 0.57 -10.10 2.18
N GLY A 86 1.61 -10.94 2.20
CA GLY A 86 1.87 -11.92 1.13
C GLY A 86 0.67 -12.81 0.81
N THR A 87 -0.07 -13.28 1.82
CA THR A 87 -1.30 -14.08 1.61
C THR A 87 -2.40 -13.30 0.90
N MET A 88 -2.53 -11.99 1.14
CA MET A 88 -3.51 -11.13 0.44
C MET A 88 -3.16 -11.03 -1.04
N LEU A 89 -1.88 -10.77 -1.35
CA LEU A 89 -1.39 -10.70 -2.73
C LEU A 89 -1.67 -12.01 -3.46
N ILE A 90 -1.31 -13.15 -2.87
CA ILE A 90 -1.56 -14.47 -3.43
C ILE A 90 -3.06 -14.71 -3.65
N THR A 91 -3.90 -14.40 -2.66
CA THR A 91 -5.36 -14.59 -2.75
C THR A 91 -5.95 -13.88 -3.97
N PHE A 92 -5.54 -12.63 -4.22
CA PHE A 92 -6.02 -11.89 -5.39
C PHE A 92 -5.47 -12.46 -6.70
N LEU A 93 -4.17 -12.74 -6.74
CA LEU A 93 -3.51 -13.25 -7.95
C LEU A 93 -4.10 -14.61 -8.38
N ASP A 94 -4.33 -15.52 -7.42
CA ASP A 94 -5.00 -16.80 -7.64
C ASP A 94 -6.43 -16.61 -8.19
N ALA A 95 -7.22 -15.73 -7.56
CA ALA A 95 -8.61 -15.49 -7.94
C ALA A 95 -8.73 -14.87 -9.35
N VAL A 96 -7.79 -14.00 -9.75
CA VAL A 96 -7.75 -13.38 -11.08
C VAL A 96 -7.09 -14.30 -12.12
N GLY A 97 -6.36 -15.32 -11.68
CA GLY A 97 -5.62 -16.25 -12.52
C GLY A 97 -4.32 -15.66 -13.09
N ILE A 98 -3.62 -14.84 -12.30
CA ILE A 98 -2.32 -14.25 -12.65
C ILE A 98 -1.22 -15.16 -12.11
N PRO A 99 -0.32 -15.70 -12.96
CA PRO A 99 0.82 -16.49 -12.50
C PRO A 99 1.73 -15.71 -11.55
N HIS A 100 2.19 -16.34 -10.48
CA HIS A 100 3.02 -15.70 -9.47
C HIS A 100 4.01 -16.68 -8.82
N ASP A 101 4.99 -16.15 -8.11
CA ASP A 101 6.13 -16.88 -7.51
C ASP A 101 5.79 -17.66 -6.21
N GLY A 102 4.50 -17.80 -5.88
CA GLY A 102 4.05 -18.32 -4.59
C GLY A 102 4.29 -17.40 -3.37
N LYS A 103 4.80 -16.18 -3.57
CA LYS A 103 5.06 -15.18 -2.50
C LYS A 103 4.40 -13.82 -2.79
N GLY A 104 3.52 -13.78 -3.79
CA GLY A 104 2.77 -12.58 -4.17
C GLY A 104 3.50 -11.68 -5.17
N GLN A 105 4.59 -12.13 -5.78
CA GLN A 105 5.27 -11.41 -6.86
C GLN A 105 4.91 -12.01 -8.23
N VAL A 106 4.79 -11.13 -9.21
CA VAL A 106 4.44 -11.47 -10.59
C VAL A 106 5.62 -11.09 -11.49
N ASP A 107 6.04 -12.01 -12.35
CA ASP A 107 7.13 -11.76 -13.31
C ASP A 107 6.66 -10.85 -14.46
N GLU A 108 5.46 -11.10 -14.98
CA GLU A 108 4.86 -10.32 -16.06
C GLU A 108 3.40 -10.01 -15.73
N LEU A 109 3.10 -8.72 -15.59
CA LEU A 109 1.74 -8.26 -15.35
C LEU A 109 0.88 -8.42 -16.60
N PRO A 110 -0.39 -8.87 -16.46
CA PRO A 110 -1.25 -9.07 -17.62
C PRO A 110 -1.57 -7.73 -18.31
N GLU A 111 -1.74 -7.77 -19.63
CA GLU A 111 -2.21 -6.62 -20.39
C GLU A 111 -3.67 -6.29 -20.13
N GLU A 112 -4.46 -7.23 -19.61
CA GLU A 112 -5.88 -7.02 -19.33
C GLU A 112 -6.31 -7.84 -18.12
N ILE A 113 -7.19 -7.25 -17.32
CA ILE A 113 -7.94 -7.94 -16.28
C ILE A 113 -9.40 -7.64 -16.59
N SER A 114 -10.19 -8.68 -16.90
CA SER A 114 -11.61 -8.51 -17.15
C SER A 114 -12.32 -8.09 -15.86
N GLU A 115 -13.44 -7.37 -15.99
CA GLU A 115 -14.24 -6.96 -14.84
C GLU A 115 -14.70 -8.17 -14.00
N GLU A 116 -15.09 -9.26 -14.65
CA GLU A 116 -15.51 -10.50 -13.98
C GLU A 116 -14.39 -11.09 -13.10
N LYS A 117 -13.17 -11.19 -13.63
CA LYS A 117 -12.02 -11.69 -12.86
C LYS A 117 -11.65 -10.73 -11.74
N ALA A 118 -11.69 -9.42 -12.01
CA ALA A 118 -11.43 -8.41 -10.99
C ALA A 118 -12.45 -8.51 -9.84
N GLN A 119 -13.74 -8.65 -10.14
CA GLN A 119 -14.78 -8.79 -9.12
C GLN A 119 -14.57 -10.07 -8.30
N ALA A 120 -14.25 -11.20 -8.93
CA ALA A 120 -13.91 -12.43 -8.22
C ALA A 120 -12.72 -12.25 -7.26
N GLY A 121 -11.69 -11.52 -7.68
CA GLY A 121 -10.55 -11.17 -6.83
C GLY A 121 -10.95 -10.26 -5.66
N ILE A 122 -11.77 -9.24 -5.90
CA ILE A 122 -12.28 -8.35 -4.85
C ILE A 122 -13.10 -9.13 -3.81
N ASP A 123 -14.00 -10.00 -4.26
CA ASP A 123 -14.86 -10.81 -3.40
C ASP A 123 -14.03 -11.79 -2.55
N ALA A 124 -13.03 -12.44 -3.15
CA ALA A 124 -12.11 -13.32 -2.43
C ALA A 124 -11.32 -12.59 -1.33
N LEU A 125 -10.90 -11.34 -1.59
CA LEU A 125 -10.24 -10.51 -0.61
C LEU A 125 -11.18 -10.05 0.51
N LEU A 126 -12.38 -9.58 0.17
CA LEU A 126 -13.36 -9.11 1.16
C LEU A 126 -13.88 -10.22 2.08
N ALA A 127 -13.80 -11.48 1.65
CA ALA A 127 -14.09 -12.63 2.51
C ALA A 127 -13.07 -12.83 3.64
N LEU A 128 -11.86 -12.29 3.51
CA LEU A 128 -10.73 -12.57 4.41
C LEU A 128 -10.15 -11.33 5.10
N TYR A 129 -10.31 -10.15 4.51
CA TYR A 129 -9.64 -8.93 4.95
C TYR A 129 -10.62 -7.76 5.15
N PRO A 130 -10.31 -6.83 6.08
CA PRO A 130 -11.09 -5.61 6.23
C PRO A 130 -11.14 -4.79 4.94
N PRO A 131 -12.28 -4.16 4.60
CA PRO A 131 -12.43 -3.43 3.34
C PRO A 131 -11.36 -2.37 3.06
N GLN A 132 -10.88 -1.68 4.09
CA GLN A 132 -9.84 -0.64 3.94
C GLN A 132 -8.48 -1.22 3.53
N GLN A 133 -8.14 -2.43 3.98
CA GLN A 133 -6.92 -3.11 3.55
C GLN A 133 -7.05 -3.60 2.10
N VAL A 134 -8.22 -4.15 1.76
CA VAL A 134 -8.54 -4.54 0.38
C VAL A 134 -8.45 -3.33 -0.54
N ALA A 135 -9.07 -2.21 -0.18
CA ALA A 135 -9.00 -0.96 -0.93
C ALA A 135 -7.55 -0.52 -1.15
N LEU A 136 -6.73 -0.42 -0.08
CA LEU A 136 -5.32 -0.06 -0.20
C LEU A 136 -4.60 -0.92 -1.22
N TYR A 137 -4.75 -2.25 -1.11
CA TYR A 137 -4.11 -3.19 -2.01
C TYR A 137 -4.56 -2.98 -3.47
N LEU A 138 -5.86 -2.90 -3.74
CA LEU A 138 -6.38 -2.74 -5.11
C LEU A 138 -5.90 -1.44 -5.76
N TYR A 139 -5.93 -0.32 -5.02
CA TYR A 139 -5.42 0.95 -5.53
C TYR A 139 -3.89 0.93 -5.73
N MET A 140 -3.13 0.25 -4.86
CA MET A 140 -1.70 0.06 -5.06
C MET A 140 -1.39 -0.88 -6.24
N PHE A 141 -2.22 -1.90 -6.46
CA PHE A 141 -2.09 -2.80 -7.59
C PHE A 141 -2.30 -2.03 -8.90
N GLN A 142 -3.37 -1.22 -8.99
CA GLN A 142 -3.63 -0.32 -10.14
C GLN A 142 -2.44 0.58 -10.51
N LEU A 143 -1.60 0.96 -9.55
CA LEU A 143 -0.41 1.80 -9.81
C LEU A 143 0.72 1.06 -10.53
N GLN A 144 0.72 -0.27 -10.58
CA GLN A 144 1.77 -1.04 -11.23
C GLN A 144 1.75 -0.93 -12.76
N ARG A 145 0.68 -0.38 -13.34
CA ARG A 145 0.58 -0.11 -14.76
C ARG A 145 0.17 1.35 -15.01
N PRO A 146 0.77 2.03 -16.01
CA PRO A 146 0.22 3.30 -16.50
C PRO A 146 -1.27 3.13 -16.85
N GLU A 147 -2.12 4.00 -16.30
CA GLU A 147 -3.60 3.94 -16.42
C GLU A 147 -4.30 2.75 -15.73
N GLY A 148 -3.55 1.80 -15.15
CA GLY A 148 -4.10 0.60 -14.51
C GLY A 148 -4.81 -0.35 -15.47
N TRP A 149 -5.75 -1.14 -14.95
CA TRP A 149 -6.62 -2.04 -15.69
C TRP A 149 -8.07 -1.55 -15.65
N ALA A 150 -8.68 -1.39 -16.82
CA ALA A 150 -10.04 -0.89 -16.95
C ALA A 150 -11.08 -1.80 -16.25
N GLY A 151 -10.95 -3.12 -16.37
CA GLY A 151 -11.85 -4.06 -15.69
C GLY A 151 -11.73 -4.01 -14.17
N LEU A 152 -10.52 -3.77 -13.64
CA LEU A 152 -10.33 -3.57 -12.20
C LEU A 152 -10.97 -2.26 -11.72
N THR A 153 -10.81 -1.16 -12.48
CA THR A 153 -11.51 0.09 -12.19
C THR A 153 -13.03 -0.12 -12.13
N ALA A 154 -13.61 -0.78 -13.13
CA ALA A 154 -15.05 -1.02 -13.20
C ALA A 154 -15.56 -1.87 -12.01
N ALA A 155 -14.83 -2.91 -11.60
CA ALA A 155 -15.19 -3.73 -10.44
C ALA A 155 -15.10 -2.96 -9.12
N MET A 156 -14.06 -2.13 -8.94
CA MET A 156 -13.92 -1.26 -7.77
C MET A 156 -15.04 -0.21 -7.69
N GLU A 157 -15.46 0.36 -8.83
CA GLU A 157 -16.55 1.33 -8.90
C GLU A 157 -17.92 0.72 -8.54
N LYS A 158 -18.10 -0.59 -8.76
CA LYS A 158 -19.31 -1.33 -8.36
C LYS A 158 -19.29 -1.79 -6.90
N THR A 159 -18.13 -1.82 -6.27
CA THR A 159 -17.96 -2.31 -4.91
C THR A 159 -17.78 -1.16 -3.92
N ASP A 160 -18.86 -0.65 -3.34
CA ASP A 160 -18.86 0.58 -2.52
C ASP A 160 -17.87 0.54 -1.35
N VAL A 161 -17.70 -0.61 -0.70
CA VAL A 161 -16.88 -0.74 0.51
C VAL A 161 -15.37 -0.61 0.26
N VAL A 162 -14.91 -0.72 -0.99
CA VAL A 162 -13.49 -0.57 -1.34
C VAL A 162 -13.16 0.79 -1.97
N LYS A 163 -14.13 1.70 -2.09
CA LYS A 163 -13.88 3.05 -2.61
C LYS A 163 -13.09 3.87 -1.60
N LEU A 164 -12.03 4.52 -2.08
CA LEU A 164 -11.30 5.54 -1.33
C LEU A 164 -11.73 6.92 -1.84
N GLY A 165 -12.05 7.81 -0.89
CA GLY A 165 -12.55 9.17 -1.16
C GLY A 165 -11.53 10.10 -1.79
#